data_AF-A0A0Q7BQE3-F1
#
_entry.id   AF-A0A0Q7BQE3-F1
#
_cell.length_a   1.000
_cell.length_b   1.000
_cell.length_c   1.000
_cell.angle_alpha   90.00
_cell.angle_beta   90.00
_cell.angle_gamma   90.00
#
_symmetry.space_group_name_H-M   'P 1'
#
loop_
_entity.id
_entity.type
_entity.pdbx_description
1 polymer ?
#
loop_
_entity_poly.entity_id
_entity_poly.type
_entity_poly.pdbx_seq_one_letter_code
_entity_poly.pdbx_strand_id
1 'polypeptide(L)'
;MHAVIAFSALPLFLGALLSDWAYSSSYQVQWTNFASWLVAAGLVLAGIALLWGALDVLLRSRTTRHRHGMLYLLLLLATFVLGFINALVHARDAWAAMPTALILSVVVVVLAAAASALGLAGMHRRTA
;
A
#
# COMPACT_ATOMS: atom_id res chain seq x y z
N MET A 1 3.32 -9.89 -13.04
CA MET A 1 1.94 -9.39 -12.86
C MET A 1 1.71 -8.83 -11.46
N HIS A 2 1.89 -9.60 -10.37
CA HIS A 2 1.66 -9.09 -9.00
C HIS A 2 2.45 -7.82 -8.63
N ALA A 3 3.70 -7.67 -9.09
CA ALA A 3 4.50 -6.47 -8.83
C ALA A 3 3.97 -5.21 -9.57
N VAL A 4 3.36 -5.37 -10.75
CA VAL A 4 2.72 -4.27 -11.49
C VAL A 4 1.44 -3.85 -10.78
N ILE A 5 0.67 -4.80 -10.26
CA ILE A 5 -0.54 -4.53 -9.47
C ILE A 5 -0.18 -3.81 -8.17
N ALA A 6 0.88 -4.24 -7.47
CA ALA A 6 1.40 -3.54 -6.30
C ALA A 6 1.82 -2.09 -6.64
N PHE A 7 2.53 -1.89 -7.76
CA PHE A 7 2.90 -0.55 -8.23
C PHE A 7 1.68 0.30 -8.58
N SER A 8 0.61 -0.27 -9.15
CA SER A 8 -0.61 0.49 -9.45
C SER A 8 -1.36 0.97 -8.20
N ALA A 9 -1.13 0.35 -7.02
CA ALA A 9 -1.70 0.80 -5.76
C ALA A 9 -0.96 2.03 -5.18
N LEU A 10 0.32 2.19 -5.51
CA LEU A 10 1.18 3.28 -5.02
C LEU A 10 0.62 4.69 -5.30
N PRO A 11 0.19 5.06 -6.52
CA PRO A 11 -0.36 6.40 -6.77
C PRO A 11 -1.66 6.66 -5.99
N LEU A 12 -2.45 5.63 -5.68
CA LEU A 12 -3.66 5.78 -4.86
C LEU A 12 -3.30 6.12 -3.41
N PHE A 13 -2.35 5.40 -2.80
CA PHE A 13 -1.87 5.73 -1.46
C PHE A 13 -1.17 7.09 -1.41
N LEU A 14 -0.42 7.47 -2.45
CA LEU A 14 0.19 8.79 -2.55
C LEU A 14 -0.87 9.90 -2.64
N GLY A 15 -1.92 9.69 -3.44
CA GLY A 15 -3.05 10.62 -3.51
C GLY A 15 -3.78 10.75 -2.16
N ALA A 16 -3.93 9.66 -1.41
CA ALA A 16 -4.48 9.70 -0.07
C ALA A 16 -3.61 10.54 0.88
N LEU A 17 -2.29 10.34 0.87
CA LEU A 17 -1.35 11.14 1.66
C LEU A 17 -1.44 12.64 1.32
N LEU A 18 -1.47 12.99 0.03
CA LEU A 18 -1.61 14.38 -0.39
C LEU A 18 -2.94 14.99 0.07
N SER A 19 -4.00 14.19 0.06
CA SER A 19 -5.33 14.60 0.53
C SER A 19 -5.36 14.78 2.05
N ASP A 20 -4.77 13.87 2.82
CA ASP A 20 -4.64 14.02 4.27
C ASP A 20 -3.82 15.26 4.64
N TRP A 21 -2.75 15.53 3.89
CA TRP A 21 -1.95 16.73 4.09
C TRP A 21 -2.75 18.01 3.78
N ALA A 22 -3.53 18.00 2.69
CA ALA A 22 -4.43 19.10 2.34
C ALA A 22 -5.50 19.32 3.42
N TYR A 23 -6.09 18.25 3.98
CA TYR A 23 -7.00 18.35 5.12
C TYR A 23 -6.31 18.96 6.34
N SER A 24 -5.12 18.46 6.71
CA SER A 24 -4.38 18.95 7.88
C SER A 24 -4.01 20.44 7.81
N SER A 25 -3.92 20.98 6.59
CA SER A 25 -3.57 22.39 6.34
C SER A 25 -4.80 23.29 6.17
N SER A 26 -5.90 22.77 5.61
CA SER A 26 -7.08 23.57 5.23
C SER A 26 -8.34 23.31 6.06
N TYR A 27 -8.39 22.19 6.79
CA TYR A 27 -9.55 21.69 7.53
C TYR A 27 -10.80 21.43 6.67
N GLN A 28 -10.68 21.37 5.35
CA GLN A 28 -11.80 21.09 4.44
C GLN A 28 -12.09 19.58 4.37
N VAL A 29 -13.22 19.15 4.92
CA VAL A 29 -13.61 17.72 5.09
C VAL A 29 -13.63 16.92 3.77
N GLN A 30 -13.82 17.58 2.63
CA GLN A 30 -13.81 16.89 1.32
C GLN A 30 -12.47 16.18 1.03
N TRP A 31 -11.36 16.69 1.55
CA TRP A 31 -10.06 16.05 1.39
C TRP A 31 -9.98 14.69 2.10
N THR A 32 -10.48 14.58 3.33
CA THR A 32 -10.47 13.29 4.04
C THR A 32 -11.49 12.29 3.47
N ASN A 33 -12.61 12.77 2.93
CA ASN A 33 -13.53 11.94 2.15
C ASN A 33 -12.86 11.38 0.89
N PHE A 34 -12.10 12.20 0.17
CA PHE A 34 -11.37 11.74 -1.01
C PHE A 34 -10.25 10.76 -0.64
N ALA A 35 -9.52 11.04 0.46
CA ALA A 35 -8.50 10.14 1.00
C ALA A 35 -9.06 8.76 1.33
N SER A 36 -10.25 8.68 1.97
CA SER A 36 -10.85 7.40 2.36
C SER A 36 -11.16 6.49 1.14
N TRP A 37 -11.67 7.07 0.05
CA TRP A 37 -11.90 6.34 -1.20
C TRP A 37 -10.60 5.88 -1.86
N LEU A 38 -9.56 6.72 -1.85
CA LEU A 38 -8.25 6.37 -2.40
C LEU A 38 -7.57 5.25 -1.61
N VAL A 39 -7.64 5.29 -0.27
CA VAL A 39 -7.14 4.21 0.60
C VAL A 39 -7.88 2.91 0.32
N ALA A 40 -9.21 2.95 0.21
CA ALA A 40 -10.02 1.77 -0.10
C ALA A 40 -9.65 1.15 -1.46
N ALA A 41 -9.54 1.97 -2.51
CA ALA A 41 -9.12 1.50 -3.84
C ALA A 41 -7.69 0.95 -3.84
N GLY A 42 -6.77 1.61 -3.13
CA GLY A 42 -5.39 1.15 -2.93
C GLY A 42 -5.33 -0.22 -2.26
N LEU A 43 -6.17 -0.45 -1.25
CA LEU A 43 -6.29 -1.73 -0.56
C LEU A 43 -6.80 -2.86 -1.44
N VAL A 44 -7.75 -2.59 -2.34
CA VAL A 44 -8.23 -3.61 -3.30
C VAL A 44 -7.08 -4.08 -4.17
N LEU A 45 -6.31 -3.15 -4.76
CA LEU A 45 -5.16 -3.50 -5.61
C LEU A 45 -4.04 -4.18 -4.80
N ALA A 46 -3.69 -3.65 -3.64
CA ALA A 46 -2.69 -4.24 -2.76
C ALA A 46 -3.09 -5.65 -2.29
N GLY A 47 -4.38 -5.86 -1.99
CA GLY A 47 -4.94 -7.16 -1.61
C GLY A 47 -4.84 -8.19 -2.73
N ILE A 48 -5.20 -7.82 -3.96
CA ILE A 48 -5.05 -8.69 -5.14
C ILE A 48 -3.57 -9.04 -5.36
N ALA A 49 -2.67 -8.05 -5.27
CA ALA A 49 -1.24 -8.27 -5.40
C ALA A 49 -0.71 -9.21 -4.30
N LEU A 50 -1.20 -9.07 -3.06
CA LEU A 50 -0.83 -9.87 -1.91
C LEU A 50 -1.26 -11.31 -2.06
N LEU A 51 -2.52 -11.55 -2.47
CA LEU A 51 -3.04 -12.89 -2.74
C LEU A 51 -2.19 -13.61 -3.79
N TRP A 52 -1.91 -12.94 -4.91
CA TRP A 52 -1.12 -13.54 -5.99
C TRP A 52 0.35 -13.75 -5.60
N GLY A 53 0.93 -12.83 -4.83
CA GLY A 53 2.27 -12.97 -4.27
C GLY A 53 2.37 -14.15 -3.30
N ALA A 54 1.37 -14.33 -2.43
CA ALA A 54 1.30 -15.45 -1.50
C ALA A 54 1.16 -16.79 -2.22
N LEU A 55 0.31 -16.87 -3.25
CA LEU A 55 0.16 -18.06 -4.09
C LEU A 55 1.46 -18.42 -4.82
N ASP A 56 2.21 -17.45 -5.36
CA ASP A 56 3.49 -17.72 -6.03
C ASP A 56 4.52 -18.32 -5.05
N VAL A 57 4.57 -17.82 -3.81
CA VAL A 57 5.46 -18.37 -2.77
C VAL A 57 5.02 -19.76 -2.30
N LEU A 58 3.72 -20.00 -2.14
CA LEU A 58 3.18 -21.28 -1.68
C LEU A 58 3.35 -22.39 -2.74
N LEU A 59 3.12 -22.07 -4.02
CA LEU A 59 3.12 -23.04 -5.12
C LEU A 59 4.52 -23.28 -5.71
N ARG A 60 5.44 -22.32 -5.63
CA ARG A 60 6.81 -22.48 -6.17
C ARG A 60 7.83 -22.71 -5.05
N SER A 61 7.96 -23.96 -4.64
CA SER A 61 9.10 -24.45 -3.84
C SER A 61 10.31 -24.73 -4.73
N ARG A 62 11.14 -23.71 -5.06
CA ARG A 62 12.51 -23.92 -5.55
C ARG A 62 13.48 -22.82 -5.08
N THR A 63 14.24 -23.20 -4.05
CA THR A 63 15.64 -22.88 -3.71
C THR A 63 16.31 -21.58 -4.21
N THR A 64 16.94 -20.90 -3.23
CA THR A 64 17.92 -19.78 -3.30
C THR A 64 17.42 -18.35 -3.59
N ARG A 65 16.31 -18.13 -4.30
CA ARG A 65 15.76 -16.77 -4.55
C ARG A 65 14.75 -16.28 -3.49
N HIS A 66 14.72 -16.94 -2.34
CA HIS A 66 13.66 -16.84 -1.32
C HIS A 66 13.64 -15.52 -0.54
N ARG A 67 14.80 -14.91 -0.27
CA ARG A 67 14.88 -13.73 0.63
C ARG A 67 14.21 -12.48 0.04
N HIS A 68 14.46 -12.17 -1.23
CA HIS A 68 13.86 -11.00 -1.89
C HIS A 68 12.36 -11.16 -2.09
N GLY A 69 11.90 -12.37 -2.47
CA GLY A 69 10.47 -12.66 -2.60
C GLY A 69 9.74 -12.59 -1.27
N MET A 70 10.35 -13.11 -0.19
CA MET A 70 9.78 -13.03 1.16
C MET A 70 9.73 -11.58 1.68
N LEU A 71 10.79 -10.80 1.46
CA LEU A 71 10.80 -9.38 1.85
C LEU A 71 9.75 -8.57 1.10
N TYR A 72 9.61 -8.79 -0.21
CA TYR A 72 8.53 -8.21 -1.02
C TYR A 72 7.15 -8.56 -0.44
N LEU A 73 6.91 -9.84 -0.15
CA LEU A 73 5.63 -10.31 0.38
C LEU A 73 5.34 -9.69 1.76
N LEU A 74 6.35 -9.60 2.62
CA LEU A 74 6.23 -9.03 3.96
C LEU A 74 5.94 -7.53 3.93
N LEU A 75 6.60 -6.78 3.04
CA LEU A 75 6.31 -5.35 2.84
C LEU A 75 4.90 -5.14 2.28
N LEU A 76 4.47 -5.99 1.34
CA LEU A 76 3.12 -5.91 0.78
C LEU A 76 2.05 -6.25 1.81
N LEU A 77 2.31 -7.25 2.66
CA LEU A 77 1.47 -7.58 3.81
C LEU A 77 1.39 -6.42 4.81
N ALA A 78 2.53 -5.82 5.16
CA ALA A 78 2.58 -4.66 6.05
C ALA A 78 1.82 -3.46 5.46
N THR A 79 1.99 -3.20 4.15
CA THR A 79 1.24 -2.17 3.41
C THR A 79 -0.26 -2.42 3.52
N PHE A 80 -0.70 -3.66 3.29
CA PHE A 80 -2.12 -4.03 3.34
C PHE A 80 -2.69 -3.87 4.76
N VAL A 81 -2.00 -4.40 5.79
CA VAL A 81 -2.47 -4.33 7.18
C VAL A 81 -2.54 -2.89 7.68
N LEU A 82 -1.48 -2.10 7.48
CA LEU A 82 -1.48 -0.70 7.91
C LEU A 82 -2.43 0.16 7.08
N GLY A 83 -2.57 -0.12 5.78
CA GLY A 83 -3.58 0.52 4.94
C GLY A 83 -5.00 0.21 5.42
N PHE A 84 -5.27 -1.02 5.85
CA PHE A 84 -6.57 -1.41 6.39
C PHE A 84 -6.87 -0.68 7.70
N ILE A 85 -5.89 -0.60 8.60
CA ILE A 85 -6.01 0.22 9.81
C ILE A 85 -6.26 1.69 9.44
N ASN A 86 -5.55 2.21 8.43
CA ASN A 86 -5.77 3.57 7.94
C ASN A 86 -7.21 3.80 7.44
N ALA A 87 -7.78 2.83 6.73
CA ALA A 87 -9.17 2.87 6.29
C ALA A 87 -10.15 2.91 7.49
N LEU A 88 -9.88 2.15 8.56
CA LEU A 88 -10.67 2.19 9.78
C LEU A 88 -10.55 3.52 10.53
N VAL A 89 -9.37 4.16 10.48
CA VAL A 89 -9.20 5.51 11.04
C VAL A 89 -9.98 6.54 10.23
N HIS A 90 -9.97 6.44 8.91
CA HIS A 90 -10.77 7.27 8.00
C HIS A 90 -12.29 7.05 8.13
N ALA A 91 -12.72 5.92 8.68
CA ALA A 91 -14.14 5.65 8.98
C ALA A 91 -14.66 6.40 10.22
N ARG A 92 -13.76 7.04 10.99
CA ARG A 92 -14.13 7.93 12.09
C ARG A 92 -14.60 9.27 11.55
N ASP A 93 -15.15 10.10 12.43
CA ASP A 93 -15.37 11.51 12.10
C ASP A 93 -14.03 12.17 11.69
N ALA A 94 -14.09 13.11 10.74
CA ALA A 94 -12.92 13.76 10.16
C ALA A 94 -11.99 14.38 11.23
N TRP A 95 -12.57 14.92 12.30
CA TRP A 95 -11.81 15.56 13.37
C TRP A 95 -11.13 14.53 14.27
N ALA A 96 -11.72 13.35 14.43
CA ALA A 96 -11.18 12.24 15.20
C ALA A 96 -10.16 11.37 14.43
N ALA A 97 -10.13 11.49 13.10
CA ALA A 97 -9.18 10.77 12.25
C ALA A 97 -7.76 11.35 12.32
N MET A 98 -7.63 12.67 12.51
CA MET A 98 -6.34 13.35 12.55
C MET A 98 -5.77 13.47 13.98
N PRO A 99 -4.43 13.45 14.14
CA PRO A 99 -3.38 13.36 13.11
C PRO A 99 -3.05 11.92 12.66
N THR A 100 -3.74 10.92 13.22
CA THR A 100 -3.41 9.51 13.04
C THR A 100 -3.48 9.06 11.57
N ALA A 101 -4.53 9.48 10.83
CA ALA A 101 -4.69 9.18 9.41
C ALA A 101 -3.50 9.66 8.57
N LEU A 102 -3.05 10.91 8.77
CA LEU A 102 -1.89 11.46 8.06
C LEU A 102 -0.61 10.64 8.32
N ILE A 103 -0.34 10.29 9.58
CA ILE A 103 0.84 9.48 9.96
C ILE A 103 0.77 8.10 9.28
N LEU A 104 -0.38 7.44 9.33
CA LEU A 104 -0.57 6.14 8.68
C LEU A 104 -0.42 6.23 7.16
N SER A 105 -0.94 7.29 6.52
CA SER A 105 -0.79 7.50 5.08
C SER A 105 0.69 7.65 4.68
N VAL A 106 1.51 8.37 5.45
CA VAL A 106 2.97 8.44 5.21
C VAL A 106 3.59 7.05 5.28
N VAL A 107 3.31 6.29 6.33
CA VAL A 107 3.88 4.95 6.55
C VAL A 107 3.47 4.00 5.42
N VAL A 108 2.19 4.00 5.04
CA VAL A 108 1.65 3.14 3.97
C VAL A 108 2.30 3.47 2.62
N VAL A 109 2.47 4.76 2.28
CA VAL A 109 3.15 5.17 1.05
C VAL A 109 4.60 4.68 1.00
N VAL A 110 5.35 4.83 2.10
CA VAL A 110 6.75 4.36 2.17
C VAL A 110 6.84 2.85 1.97
N LEU A 111 5.96 2.09 2.64
CA LEU A 111 5.91 0.63 2.50
C LEU A 111 5.51 0.20 1.08
N ALA A 112 4.48 0.83 0.51
CA ALA A 112 4.03 0.56 -0.85
C ALA A 112 5.12 0.86 -1.88
N ALA A 113 5.87 1.95 -1.70
CA ALA A 113 6.98 2.32 -2.56
C ALA A 113 8.12 1.30 -2.48
N ALA A 114 8.49 0.89 -1.26
CA ALA A 114 9.52 -0.13 -1.03
C ALA A 114 9.12 -1.49 -1.64
N ALA A 115 7.87 -1.93 -1.43
CA ALA A 115 7.33 -3.15 -2.02
C ALA A 115 7.36 -3.09 -3.55
N SER A 116 6.92 -1.96 -4.13
CA SER A 116 6.89 -1.77 -5.58
C SER A 116 8.30 -1.79 -6.20
N ALA A 117 9.26 -1.10 -5.58
CA ALA A 117 10.64 -1.07 -6.02
C ALA A 117 11.27 -2.47 -6.00
N LEU A 118 11.08 -3.23 -4.92
CA LEU A 118 11.59 -4.60 -4.81
C LEU A 118 10.91 -5.56 -5.79
N GLY A 119 9.60 -5.43 -5.99
CA GLY A 119 8.84 -6.24 -6.94
C GLY A 119 9.29 -6.03 -8.38
N LEU A 120 9.45 -4.78 -8.80
CA LEU A 120 9.90 -4.42 -10.15
C LEU A 120 11.37 -4.78 -10.38
N ALA A 121 12.26 -4.53 -9.41
CA ALA A 121 13.66 -4.96 -9.49
C ALA A 121 13.80 -6.49 -9.58
N GLY A 122 12.93 -7.22 -8.89
CA GLY A 122 12.84 -8.68 -8.99
C GLY A 122 12.43 -9.18 -10.38
N MET A 123 11.58 -8.44 -11.09
CA MET A 123 11.21 -8.74 -12.49
C MET A 123 12.38 -8.52 -13.45
N HIS A 124 13.08 -7.38 -13.34
CA HIS A 124 14.15 -7.03 -14.27
C HIS A 124 15.33 -8.01 -14.21
N ARG A 125 15.64 -8.55 -13.02
CA ARG A 125 16.67 -9.58 -12.83
C ARG A 125 16.28 -10.98 -13.34
N ARG A 126 15.06 -11.19 -13.83
CA ARG A 126 14.61 -12.47 -14.41
C ARG A 126 14.70 -12.47 -15.94
N THR A 127 14.77 -11.29 -16.56
CA THR A 127 14.80 -11.11 -18.02
C THR A 127 16.21 -10.87 -18.58
N ALA A 128 17.16 -10.51 -17.72
CA ALA A 128 18.60 -10.45 -18.03
C ALA A 128 19.27 -11.76 -17.63
#